data_AF-A0A353BKL1-F1
#
_entry.id   AF-A0A353BKL1-F1
#
_cell.length_a   1.000
_cell.length_b   1.000
_cell.length_c   1.000
_cell.angle_alpha   90.00
_cell.angle_beta   90.00
_cell.angle_gamma   90.00
#
_symmetry.space_group_name_H-M   'P 1'
#
loop_
_entity.id
_entity.type
_entity.pdbx_description
1 polymer ?
#
loop_
_entity_poly.entity_id
_entity_poly.type
_entity_poly.pdbx_seq_one_letter_code
_entity_poly.pdbx_strand_id
1 'polypeptide(L)'
;MAAKRRKPAPRPDEVDLKRVERAVRELLLAIGEDPKREGIKDTPCRVARMYQELFSGMGRDPADEIKIYHAKNEDEMILVKDIVFYSFCEHHLLPFFGRAHIAYIPRRNR
;
A
#
# COMPACT_ATOMS: atom_id res chain seq x y z
N MET A 1 12.20 -11.17 -27.16
CA MET A 1 11.71 -12.35 -26.43
C MET A 1 10.78 -11.87 -25.34
N ALA A 2 9.48 -12.18 -25.42
CA ALA A 2 8.54 -11.87 -24.35
C ALA A 2 8.87 -12.78 -23.16
N ALA A 3 9.28 -12.19 -22.03
CA ALA A 3 9.45 -12.94 -20.79
C ALA A 3 8.11 -13.61 -20.47
N LYS A 4 8.09 -14.95 -20.38
CA LYS A 4 6.90 -15.71 -19.97
C LYS A 4 6.48 -15.19 -18.60
N ARG A 5 5.36 -14.45 -18.54
CA ARG A 5 4.72 -14.06 -17.28
C ARG A 5 4.48 -15.34 -16.47
N ARG A 6 5.25 -15.48 -15.40
CA ARG A 6 5.07 -16.56 -14.42
C ARG A 6 3.69 -16.33 -13.79
N LYS A 7 2.79 -17.31 -13.86
CA LYS A 7 1.50 -17.21 -13.16
C LYS A 7 1.81 -16.92 -11.68
N PRO A 8 1.23 -15.88 -11.07
CA PRO A 8 1.44 -15.62 -9.65
C PRO A 8 0.99 -16.84 -8.85
N ALA A 9 1.76 -17.16 -7.81
CA ALA A 9 1.38 -18.19 -6.86
C ALA A 9 -0.01 -17.84 -6.25
N PRO A 10 -0.79 -18.83 -5.81
CA PRO A 10 -2.04 -18.58 -5.10
C PRO A 10 -1.79 -17.68 -3.88
N ARG A 11 -2.69 -16.71 -3.71
CA ARG A 11 -2.59 -15.52 -2.86
C ARG A 11 -2.69 -15.83 -1.35
N PRO A 12 -1.68 -15.53 -0.50
CA PRO A 12 -1.87 -15.40 0.96
C PRO A 12 -2.63 -14.12 1.42
N ASP A 13 -3.23 -13.36 0.50
CA ASP A 13 -3.28 -11.88 0.51
C ASP A 13 -4.45 -11.19 1.23
N GLU A 14 -4.94 -11.71 2.35
CA GLU A 14 -5.87 -10.94 3.17
C GLU A 14 -5.26 -10.71 4.55
N VAL A 15 -5.13 -9.44 4.94
CA VAL A 15 -4.72 -9.08 6.31
C VAL A 15 -5.60 -9.87 7.26
N ASP A 16 -5.00 -10.71 8.11
CA ASP A 16 -5.73 -11.51 9.10
C ASP A 16 -6.31 -10.57 10.16
N LEU A 17 -7.53 -10.08 9.88
CA LEU A 17 -8.20 -9.05 10.67
C LEU A 17 -8.33 -9.47 12.12
N LYS A 18 -8.69 -10.75 12.36
CA LYS A 18 -8.88 -11.27 13.72
C LYS A 18 -7.56 -11.36 14.46
N ARG A 19 -6.47 -11.71 13.79
CA ARG A 19 -5.13 -11.71 14.41
C ARG A 19 -4.65 -10.29 14.70
N VAL A 20 -4.87 -9.33 13.81
CA VAL A 20 -4.54 -7.93 14.07
C VAL A 20 -5.35 -7.38 15.23
N GLU A 21 -6.67 -7.60 15.27
CA GLU A 21 -7.54 -7.21 16.39
C GLU A 21 -6.98 -7.73 17.73
N ARG A 22 -6.62 -9.02 17.81
CA ARG A 22 -6.01 -9.58 19.02
C ARG A 22 -4.68 -8.91 19.36
N ALA A 23 -3.79 -8.77 18.38
CA ALA A 23 -2.47 -8.18 18.60
C ALA A 23 -2.54 -6.72 19.09
N VAL A 24 -3.44 -5.91 18.50
CA VAL A 24 -3.64 -4.52 18.90
C VAL A 24 -4.25 -4.43 20.30
N ARG A 25 -5.18 -5.33 20.65
CA ARG A 25 -5.72 -5.41 22.00
C ARG A 25 -4.62 -5.73 23.03
N GLU A 26 -3.77 -6.71 22.74
CA GLU A 26 -2.64 -7.05 23.60
C GLU A 26 -1.63 -5.92 23.69
N LEU A 27 -1.38 -5.20 22.59
CA LEU A 27 -0.53 -4.01 22.59
C LEU A 27 -1.08 -2.92 23.53
N LEU A 28 -2.38 -2.62 23.45
CA LEU A 28 -3.04 -1.64 24.32
C LEU A 28 -2.87 -2.02 25.80
N LEU A 29 -3.08 -3.30 26.15
CA LEU A 29 -2.84 -3.79 27.50
C LEU A 29 -1.37 -3.64 27.92
N ALA A 30 -0.44 -3.99 27.03
CA ALA A 30 1.00 -3.94 27.31
C ALA A 30 1.52 -2.51 27.55
N ILE A 31 0.89 -1.50 26.94
CA ILE A 31 1.24 -0.08 27.15
C ILE A 31 0.44 0.59 28.28
N GLY A 32 -0.39 -0.18 29.01
CA GLY A 32 -1.14 0.30 30.17
C GLY A 32 -2.48 0.98 29.85
N GLU A 33 -2.99 0.86 28.63
CA GLU A 33 -4.34 1.31 28.28
C GLU A 33 -5.40 0.30 28.74
N ASP A 34 -6.62 0.78 29.06
CA ASP A 34 -7.80 -0.08 29.25
C ASP A 34 -8.56 -0.25 27.92
N PRO A 35 -8.50 -1.42 27.26
CA PRO A 35 -9.21 -1.63 26.00
C PRO A 35 -10.74 -1.66 26.13
N LYS A 36 -11.31 -1.56 27.33
CA LYS A 36 -12.77 -1.50 27.53
C LYS A 36 -13.30 -0.06 27.58
N ARG A 37 -12.45 0.97 27.69
CA ARG A 37 -12.92 2.36 27.73
C ARG A 37 -13.58 2.75 26.42
N GLU A 38 -14.66 3.52 26.50
CA GLU A 38 -15.51 3.90 25.35
C GLU A 38 -14.72 4.44 24.14
N GLY A 39 -13.67 5.24 24.37
CA GLY A 39 -12.88 5.84 23.28
C GLY A 39 -12.07 4.85 22.44
N ILE A 40 -11.69 3.69 22.97
CA ILE A 40 -10.79 2.73 22.28
C ILE A 40 -11.28 1.29 22.28
N LYS A 41 -12.49 1.00 22.78
CA LYS A 41 -13.07 -0.36 22.71
C LYS A 41 -13.09 -0.96 21.30
N ASP A 42 -13.31 -0.10 20.30
CA ASP A 42 -13.31 -0.50 18.89
C ASP A 42 -11.97 -0.24 18.18
N THR A 43 -10.96 0.31 18.87
CA THR A 43 -9.63 0.59 18.29
C THR A 43 -9.02 -0.66 17.64
N PRO A 44 -9.03 -1.85 18.26
CA PRO A 44 -8.48 -3.04 17.61
C PRO A 44 -9.10 -3.36 16.26
N CYS A 45 -10.44 -3.23 16.14
CA CYS A 45 -11.14 -3.45 14.87
C CYS A 45 -10.83 -2.36 13.85
N ARG A 46 -10.80 -1.09 14.28
CA ARG A 46 -10.43 0.04 13.40
C ARG A 46 -9.02 -0.11 12.85
N VAL A 47 -8.04 -0.50 13.67
CA VAL A 47 -6.65 -0.71 13.24
C VAL A 47 -6.55 -1.89 12.26
N ALA A 48 -7.27 -2.98 12.50
CA ALA A 48 -7.30 -4.10 11.56
C ALA A 48 -7.82 -3.70 10.17
N ARG A 49 -8.94 -2.97 10.11
CA ARG A 49 -9.48 -2.44 8.85
C ARG A 49 -8.53 -1.45 8.18
N MET A 50 -7.92 -0.56 8.96
CA MET A 50 -6.91 0.38 8.46
C MET A 50 -5.73 -0.36 7.79
N TYR A 51 -5.18 -1.40 8.43
CA TYR A 51 -4.10 -2.19 7.82
C TYR A 51 -4.54 -2.96 6.57
N GLN A 52 -5.79 -3.44 6.50
CA GLN A 52 -6.33 -4.04 5.29
C GLN A 52 -6.33 -3.08 4.11
N GLU A 53 -6.73 -1.83 4.33
CA GLU A 53 -6.74 -0.80 3.29
C GLU A 53 -5.32 -0.38 2.89
N LEU A 54 -4.49 -0.03 3.87
CA LEU A 54 -3.14 0.50 3.63
C LEU A 54 -2.19 -0.50 2.98
N PHE A 55 -2.32 -1.79 3.32
CA PHE A 55 -1.50 -2.86 2.74
C PHE A 55 -2.19 -3.60 1.60
N SER A 56 -3.32 -3.09 1.10
CA SER A 56 -4.09 -3.74 0.03
C SER A 56 -3.30 -3.93 -1.27
N GLY A 57 -2.25 -3.14 -1.52
CA GLY A 57 -1.35 -3.28 -2.66
C GLY A 57 -0.32 -4.40 -2.53
N MET A 58 -0.12 -4.98 -1.34
CA MET A 58 0.83 -6.06 -1.13
C MET A 58 0.41 -7.31 -1.90
N GLY A 59 1.36 -7.97 -2.58
CA GLY A 59 1.09 -9.17 -3.37
C GLY A 59 0.42 -8.91 -4.73
N ARG A 60 0.10 -7.66 -5.08
CA ARG A 60 -0.42 -7.30 -6.41
C ARG A 60 0.71 -7.08 -7.41
N ASP A 61 0.49 -7.50 -8.66
CA ASP A 61 1.37 -7.13 -9.78
C ASP A 61 1.02 -5.70 -10.24
N PRO A 62 1.94 -4.73 -10.15
CA PRO A 62 1.68 -3.36 -10.60
C PRO A 62 1.26 -3.29 -12.06
N ALA A 63 1.67 -4.26 -12.89
CA ALA A 63 1.32 -4.29 -14.30
C ALA A 63 -0.16 -4.55 -14.56
N ASP A 64 -0.91 -5.05 -13.57
CA ASP A 64 -2.36 -5.23 -13.67
C ASP A 64 -3.14 -3.92 -13.35
N GLU A 65 -2.47 -2.93 -12.74
CA GLU A 65 -3.03 -1.62 -12.37
C GLU A 65 -2.65 -0.50 -13.37
N ILE A 66 -1.78 -0.81 -14.35
CA ILE A 66 -1.26 0.17 -15.32
C ILE A 66 -2.05 0.10 -16.63
N LYS A 67 -2.51 1.26 -17.11
CA LYS A 67 -3.07 1.43 -18.46
C LYS A 67 -2.15 2.29 -19.32
N ILE A 68 -1.74 1.75 -20.48
CA ILE A 68 -0.86 2.43 -21.43
C ILE A 68 -1.70 3.20 -22.44
N TYR A 69 -1.32 4.44 -22.70
CA TYR A 69 -1.90 5.30 -23.73
C TYR A 69 -0.87 5.56 -24.83
N HIS A 70 -1.33 5.72 -26.07
CA HIS A 70 -0.43 6.09 -27.17
C HIS A 70 -0.61 7.57 -27.46
N ALA A 71 0.48 8.31 -27.39
CA ALA A 71 0.50 9.74 -27.69
C ALA A 71 1.82 10.06 -28.40
N LYS A 72 1.74 10.88 -29.46
CA LYS A 72 2.95 11.37 -30.13
C LYS A 72 3.68 12.28 -29.13
N ASN A 73 4.93 11.98 -28.83
CA ASN A 73 5.70 12.69 -27.81
C ASN A 73 7.13 13.04 -28.26
N GLU A 74 7.51 12.72 -29.50
CA GLU A 74 8.78 13.15 -30.13
C GLU A 74 10.05 12.98 -29.27
N ASP A 75 10.09 11.91 -28.46
CA ASP A 75 11.17 11.61 -27.51
C ASP A 75 11.41 12.70 -26.45
N GLU A 76 10.38 13.50 -26.13
CA GLU A 76 10.41 14.50 -25.07
C GLU A 76 10.17 13.88 -23.68
N MET A 77 10.54 14.63 -22.63
CA MET A 77 10.32 14.18 -21.25
C MET A 77 8.89 14.46 -20.81
N ILE A 78 8.24 13.46 -20.21
CA ILE A 78 7.01 13.64 -19.45
C ILE A 78 7.37 13.70 -17.96
N LEU A 79 6.95 14.78 -17.29
CA LEU A 79 7.11 14.99 -15.86
C LEU A 79 5.75 15.08 -15.17
N VAL A 80 5.50 14.16 -14.23
CA VAL A 80 4.42 14.25 -13.26
C VAL A 80 5.03 14.59 -11.92
N LYS A 81 4.72 15.77 -11.40
CA LYS A 81 5.24 16.28 -10.13
C LYS A 81 4.13 16.37 -9.09
N ASP A 82 4.54 16.48 -7.83
CA ASP A 82 3.65 16.77 -6.71
C ASP A 82 2.61 15.67 -6.43
N ILE A 83 2.96 14.41 -6.73
CA ILE A 83 2.13 13.26 -6.37
C ILE A 83 2.20 13.11 -4.85
N VAL A 84 1.07 13.33 -4.18
CA VAL A 84 0.96 13.11 -2.75
C VAL A 84 1.13 11.62 -2.46
N PHE A 85 2.08 11.29 -1.59
CA PHE A 85 2.44 9.92 -1.27
C PHE A 85 2.36 9.67 0.24
N TYR A 86 1.73 8.56 0.60
CA TYR A 86 1.62 8.06 1.97
C TYR A 86 2.08 6.61 1.99
N SER A 87 2.91 6.24 2.97
CA SER A 87 3.36 4.86 3.15
C SER A 87 3.76 4.60 4.61
N PHE A 88 4.26 3.40 4.89
CA PHE A 88 4.68 2.94 6.21
C PHE A 88 6.14 2.50 6.19
N CYS A 89 6.89 2.89 7.22
CA CYS A 89 8.22 2.35 7.45
C CYS A 89 8.10 0.95 8.04
N GLU A 90 8.61 -0.06 7.33
CA GLU A 90 8.52 -1.48 7.76
C GLU A 90 9.23 -1.77 9.09
N HIS A 91 10.23 -0.97 9.46
CA HIS A 91 10.99 -1.18 10.70
C HIS A 91 10.22 -0.78 11.95
N HIS A 92 9.31 0.20 11.85
CA HIS A 92 8.63 0.79 13.01
C HIS A 92 7.11 0.78 12.89
N LEU A 93 6.58 0.44 11.71
CA LEU A 93 5.17 0.57 11.34
C LEU A 93 4.62 1.99 11.57
N LEU A 94 5.47 3.00 11.42
CA LEU A 94 5.08 4.39 11.48
C LEU A 94 4.79 4.92 10.07
N PRO A 95 3.72 5.71 9.90
CA PRO A 95 3.43 6.34 8.62
C PRO A 95 4.50 7.39 8.30
N PHE A 96 4.83 7.51 7.02
CA PHE A 96 5.56 8.63 6.47
C PHE A 96 4.83 9.16 5.23
N PHE A 97 4.99 10.46 4.99
CA PHE A 97 4.27 11.18 3.95
C PHE A 97 5.22 12.12 3.22
N GLY A 98 4.94 12.34 1.94
CA GLY A 98 5.78 13.19 1.10
C GLY A 98 5.22 13.41 -0.29
N ARG A 99 6.11 13.81 -1.19
CA ARG A 99 5.80 14.03 -2.61
C ARG A 99 6.70 13.14 -3.45
N ALA A 100 6.09 12.46 -4.41
CA ALA A 100 6.80 11.75 -5.45
C ALA A 100 6.77 12.58 -6.75
N HIS A 101 7.88 12.51 -7.48
CA HIS A 101 8.02 13.11 -8.79
C HIS A 101 8.48 12.01 -9.75
N ILE A 102 7.76 11.83 -10.85
CA ILE A 102 8.04 10.80 -11.85
C ILE A 102 8.37 11.50 -13.15
N ALA A 103 9.55 11.22 -13.68
CA ALA A 103 9.99 11.67 -14.99
C ALA A 103 10.34 10.45 -15.86
N TYR A 104 9.84 10.43 -17.09
CA TYR A 104 10.20 9.40 -18.07
C TYR A 104 10.14 9.93 -19.49
N ILE A 105 10.88 9.28 -20.40
CA ILE A 105 10.84 9.54 -21.84
C ILE A 105 10.14 8.33 -22.49
N PRO A 106 8.96 8.51 -23.10
CA PRO A 106 8.24 7.42 -23.76
C PRO A 106 9.06 6.78 -24.88
N ARG A 107 8.90 5.48 -25.12
CA ARG A 107 9.55 4.81 -26.27
C ARG A 107 8.50 4.39 -27.27
N ARG A 108 8.69 4.73 -28.55
CA ARG A 108 7.75 4.38 -29.63
C ARG A 108 6.34 4.96 -29.42
N ASN A 109 6.26 6.17 -28.85
CA ASN A 109 4.99 6.84 -28.54
C ASN A 109 4.08 6.03 -27.59
N ARG A 110 4.69 5.25 -26.67
CA ARG A 110 4.03 4.42 -25.64
C ARG A 110 4.82 4.44 -24.34
#